data_AF-A0A7Y3IR45-F1
#
_entry.id   AF-A0A7Y3IR45-F1
#
_cell.length_a   1.000
_cell.length_b   1.000
_cell.length_c   1.000
_cell.angle_alpha   90.00
_cell.angle_beta   90.00
_cell.angle_gamma   90.00
#
_symmetry.space_group_name_H-M   'P 1'
#
loop_
_entity.id
_entity.type
_entity.pdbx_description
1 polymer ?
#
loop_
_entity_poly.entity_id
_entity_poly.type
_entity_poly.pdbx_seq_one_letter_code
_entity_poly.pdbx_strand_id
1 'polypeptide(L)'
;MIEEYEEFTDNQVKILERYVTSTKNNVFALRNLPEVIKGALFSRYSRSSLGLRSLLLKEFILNEETAFSSIVGHFESRDHSQVEVEDQLVAIKKAQNFFDRILDGYGDDSIGELGGAHLAVENVSMIAAKCLEDSRIGGSPLEKSTRYIYFDQKVHGEYLFYREPILMTSAYREVYIETCNKLFDVYSALIPPVTELIEKRFPKEHDISKVAYTAALRAKVLDCLRGLLPASALTNMGIYANGRFFETLLQKLNCHTLAEMQDIGKKGFQELSKVIPSFIRRAEQNHKYQKSFSQFSEQMQNELKALTQMHTPAIEKMSSAGVRLISYDENCVEKIAASLLFPHGNSGLFEINEHCKKLSGEELARILDAGCNYRENRRHKSPRALENAVFTFEIVADFGIYRDLQRHRMLTQERQLLSCDYGYFVPSEIRGTEMEKKYCEAMEEAKKSYDKIAHEFPEEAQYVVPMAYNVHWYFTVNLRALQWLCELRSAPAGHPNYRYIAQEMAKQVSQVCPLLERFFKFVDYEGYELGRLGQEVRTLEKMKLRR
;
A
#
# COMPACT_ATOMS: atom_id res chain seq x y z
N MET A 1 -29.71 2.39 -28.98
CA MET A 1 -29.47 1.27 -28.04
C MET A 1 -30.68 0.36 -28.13
N ILE A 2 -30.50 -0.96 -28.10
CA ILE A 2 -31.64 -1.88 -27.95
C ILE A 2 -32.04 -1.81 -26.47
N GLU A 3 -33.11 -1.07 -26.18
CA GLU A 3 -33.75 -1.08 -24.87
C GLU A 3 -34.65 -2.32 -24.79
N GLU A 4 -34.79 -2.91 -23.60
CA GLU A 4 -35.69 -4.05 -23.33
C GLU A 4 -35.40 -5.35 -24.13
N TYR A 5 -34.12 -5.72 -24.28
CA TYR A 5 -33.73 -6.98 -24.95
C TYR A 5 -34.10 -8.27 -24.17
N GLU A 6 -34.30 -8.19 -22.85
CA GLU A 6 -34.67 -9.34 -22.01
C GLU A 6 -36.04 -9.09 -21.37
N GLU A 7 -37.02 -9.97 -21.64
CA GLU A 7 -38.33 -9.95 -20.99
C GLU A 7 -38.32 -10.85 -19.74
N PHE A 8 -38.72 -10.29 -18.60
CA PHE A 8 -38.85 -10.99 -17.33
C PHE A 8 -40.29 -10.90 -16.83
N THR A 9 -40.81 -11.99 -16.28
CA THR A 9 -42.10 -12.00 -15.57
C THR A 9 -42.05 -11.12 -14.32
N ASP A 10 -43.19 -10.62 -13.83
CA ASP A 10 -43.26 -9.82 -12.60
C ASP A 10 -42.59 -10.50 -11.40
N ASN A 11 -42.68 -11.83 -11.30
CA ASN A 11 -42.03 -12.59 -10.25
C ASN A 11 -40.51 -12.60 -10.41
N GLN A 12 -40.00 -12.79 -11.63
CA GLN A 12 -38.57 -12.72 -11.93
C GLN A 12 -38.01 -11.32 -11.69
N VAL A 13 -38.76 -10.26 -12.02
CA VAL A 13 -38.41 -8.87 -11.70
C VAL A 13 -38.25 -8.68 -10.20
N LYS A 14 -39.23 -9.11 -9.39
CA LYS A 14 -39.16 -9.02 -7.92
C LYS A 14 -37.95 -9.74 -7.31
N ILE A 15 -37.56 -10.88 -7.90
CA ILE A 15 -36.35 -11.60 -7.48
C ILE A 15 -35.10 -10.79 -7.85
N LEU A 16 -34.99 -10.38 -9.11
CA LEU A 16 -33.83 -9.66 -9.63
C LEU A 16 -33.60 -8.34 -8.92
N GLU A 17 -34.66 -7.59 -8.57
CA GLU A 17 -34.56 -6.32 -7.85
C GLU A 17 -33.75 -6.42 -6.56
N ARG A 18 -33.68 -7.59 -5.91
CA ARG A 18 -32.86 -7.79 -4.70
C ARG A 18 -31.37 -7.81 -5.00
N TYR A 19 -30.98 -8.24 -6.20
CA TYR A 19 -29.59 -8.56 -6.56
C TYR A 19 -28.99 -7.68 -7.64
N VAL A 20 -29.82 -6.93 -8.38
CA VAL A 20 -29.36 -5.94 -9.36
C VAL A 20 -29.92 -4.56 -9.05
N THR A 21 -29.20 -3.51 -9.43
CA THR A 21 -29.68 -2.12 -9.28
C THR A 21 -30.70 -1.71 -10.34
N SER A 22 -30.79 -2.44 -11.45
CA SER A 22 -31.76 -2.21 -12.51
C SER A 22 -32.09 -3.49 -13.28
N THR A 23 -33.37 -3.75 -13.47
CA THR A 23 -33.90 -4.87 -14.25
C THR A 23 -34.10 -4.55 -15.73
N LYS A 24 -34.06 -3.27 -16.12
CA LYS A 24 -34.37 -2.81 -17.49
C LYS A 24 -33.17 -2.21 -18.22
N ASN A 25 -32.36 -1.40 -17.54
CA ASN A 25 -31.20 -0.74 -18.16
C ASN A 25 -30.12 -1.74 -18.56
N ASN A 26 -29.44 -1.43 -19.67
CA ASN A 26 -28.24 -2.15 -20.14
C ASN A 26 -27.00 -1.92 -19.26
N VAL A 27 -27.02 -0.89 -18.39
CA VAL A 27 -25.97 -0.61 -17.39
C VAL A 27 -26.58 -0.72 -16.00
N PHE A 28 -26.04 -1.63 -15.18
CA PHE A 28 -26.52 -1.92 -13.83
C PHE A 28 -25.40 -2.56 -12.98
N ALA A 29 -25.58 -2.59 -11.66
CA ALA A 29 -24.64 -3.17 -10.72
C ALA A 29 -25.25 -4.36 -9.96
N LEU A 30 -24.39 -5.28 -9.51
CA LEU A 30 -24.76 -6.35 -8.59
C LEU A 30 -24.77 -5.83 -7.15
N ARG A 31 -25.73 -6.29 -6.35
CA ARG A 31 -25.84 -6.02 -4.91
C ARG A 31 -26.30 -7.28 -4.18
N ASN A 32 -26.05 -7.36 -2.88
CA ASN A 32 -26.57 -8.42 -2.01
C ASN A 32 -26.27 -9.86 -2.48
N LEU A 33 -25.23 -10.05 -3.29
CA LEU A 33 -24.75 -11.37 -3.71
C LEU A 33 -23.45 -11.71 -2.99
N PRO A 34 -23.25 -12.97 -2.58
CA PRO A 34 -21.95 -13.48 -2.16
C PRO A 34 -20.89 -13.27 -3.24
N GLU A 35 -19.65 -13.00 -2.82
CA GLU A 35 -18.53 -12.70 -3.72
C GLU A 35 -18.21 -13.86 -4.68
N VAL A 36 -18.30 -15.10 -4.20
CA VAL A 36 -18.09 -16.30 -5.02
C VAL A 36 -19.12 -16.39 -6.15
N ILE A 37 -20.38 -16.00 -5.88
CA ILE A 37 -21.42 -15.96 -6.90
C ILE A 37 -21.13 -14.87 -7.93
N LYS A 38 -20.68 -13.68 -7.51
CA LYS A 38 -20.33 -12.61 -8.44
C LYS A 38 -19.23 -13.05 -9.41
N GLY A 39 -18.15 -13.64 -8.89
CA GLY A 39 -17.04 -14.12 -9.73
C GLY A 39 -17.45 -15.25 -10.68
N ALA A 40 -18.17 -16.25 -10.18
CA ALA A 40 -18.66 -17.36 -11.01
C ALA A 40 -19.66 -16.89 -12.07
N LEU A 41 -20.55 -15.94 -11.74
CA LEU A 41 -21.54 -15.39 -12.66
C LEU A 41 -20.86 -14.64 -13.81
N PHE A 42 -19.92 -13.74 -13.53
CA PHE A 42 -19.20 -13.03 -14.59
C PHE A 42 -18.34 -13.97 -15.43
N SER A 43 -17.76 -14.98 -14.81
CA SER A 43 -17.02 -16.02 -15.52
C SER A 43 -17.91 -16.78 -16.52
N ARG A 44 -19.10 -17.23 -16.09
CA ARG A 44 -20.10 -17.85 -16.98
C ARG A 44 -20.62 -16.87 -18.03
N TYR A 45 -20.86 -15.61 -17.65
CA TYR A 45 -21.40 -14.58 -18.52
C TYR A 45 -20.51 -14.31 -19.72
N SER A 46 -19.18 -14.32 -19.53
CA SER A 46 -18.21 -14.13 -20.61
C SER A 46 -18.30 -15.17 -21.75
N ARG A 47 -18.96 -16.32 -21.52
CA ARG A 47 -19.09 -17.43 -22.47
C ARG A 47 -20.54 -17.84 -22.73
N SER A 48 -21.50 -17.03 -22.29
CA SER A 48 -22.94 -17.30 -22.47
C SER A 48 -23.54 -16.41 -23.54
N SER A 49 -24.52 -16.94 -24.28
CA SER A 49 -25.38 -16.13 -25.17
C SER A 49 -26.47 -15.38 -24.41
N LEU A 50 -26.68 -15.70 -23.12
CA LEU A 50 -27.68 -15.04 -22.28
C LEU A 50 -27.14 -13.73 -21.69
N GLY A 51 -28.04 -12.78 -21.45
CA GLY A 51 -27.74 -11.63 -20.61
C GLY A 51 -27.49 -12.04 -19.15
N LEU A 52 -26.76 -11.20 -18.41
CA LEU A 52 -26.30 -11.54 -17.06
C LEU A 52 -27.47 -11.78 -16.07
N ARG A 53 -28.60 -11.09 -16.23
CA ARG A 53 -29.81 -11.31 -15.40
C ARG A 53 -30.46 -12.65 -15.69
N SER A 54 -30.64 -13.01 -16.96
CA SER A 54 -31.16 -14.31 -17.38
C SER A 54 -30.26 -15.44 -16.88
N LEU A 55 -28.95 -15.25 -16.96
CA LEU A 55 -27.96 -16.19 -16.46
C LEU A 55 -28.04 -16.37 -14.94
N LEU A 56 -28.10 -15.25 -14.20
CA LEU A 56 -28.26 -15.27 -12.74
C LEU A 56 -29.53 -16.01 -12.33
N LEU A 57 -30.67 -15.73 -12.97
CA LEU A 57 -31.92 -16.44 -12.70
C LEU A 57 -31.80 -17.93 -13.02
N LYS A 58 -31.41 -18.27 -14.26
CA LYS A 58 -31.49 -19.64 -14.77
C LYS A 58 -30.43 -20.57 -14.19
N GLU A 59 -29.17 -20.12 -14.13
CA GLU A 59 -28.05 -20.99 -13.78
C GLU A 59 -27.65 -20.93 -12.29
N PHE A 60 -28.06 -19.87 -11.58
CA PHE A 60 -27.68 -19.67 -10.18
C PHE A 60 -28.89 -19.72 -9.25
N ILE A 61 -29.89 -18.87 -9.43
CA ILE A 61 -31.03 -18.76 -8.49
C ILE A 61 -31.98 -19.96 -8.59
N LEU A 62 -32.36 -20.36 -9.81
CA LEU A 62 -33.34 -21.43 -10.06
C LEU A 62 -32.70 -22.81 -10.20
N ASN A 63 -31.38 -22.92 -10.07
CA ASN A 63 -30.66 -24.18 -10.23
C ASN A 63 -30.41 -24.84 -8.86
N GLU A 64 -30.99 -26.02 -8.63
CA GLU A 64 -30.88 -26.76 -7.36
C GLU A 64 -29.44 -27.23 -7.04
N GLU A 65 -28.55 -27.29 -8.03
CA GLU A 65 -27.14 -27.63 -7.78
C GLU A 65 -26.38 -26.54 -7.04
N THR A 66 -26.78 -25.27 -7.17
CA THR A 66 -26.05 -24.13 -6.60
C THR A 66 -26.33 -23.93 -5.12
N ALA A 67 -27.40 -24.53 -4.59
CA ALA A 67 -27.91 -24.29 -3.23
C ALA A 67 -28.04 -22.78 -2.88
N PHE A 68 -28.39 -21.95 -3.87
CA PHE A 68 -28.38 -20.48 -3.77
C PHE A 68 -29.11 -19.94 -2.52
N SER A 69 -30.31 -20.46 -2.25
CA SER A 69 -31.12 -20.05 -1.10
C SER A 69 -30.45 -20.31 0.25
N SER A 70 -29.68 -21.40 0.38
CA SER A 70 -28.92 -21.70 1.59
C SER A 70 -27.77 -20.70 1.79
N ILE A 71 -27.11 -20.29 0.71
CA ILE A 71 -25.97 -19.36 0.77
C ILE A 71 -26.43 -17.93 1.07
N VAL A 72 -27.48 -17.46 0.40
CA VAL A 72 -27.98 -16.09 0.61
C VAL A 72 -28.78 -15.97 1.90
N GLY A 73 -29.52 -17.01 2.29
CA GLY A 73 -30.21 -17.08 3.59
C GLY A 73 -29.26 -16.88 4.77
N HIS A 74 -28.04 -17.42 4.71
CA HIS A 74 -27.00 -17.18 5.73
C HIS A 74 -26.53 -15.72 5.84
N PHE A 75 -26.72 -14.90 4.80
CA PHE A 75 -26.39 -13.47 4.83
C PHE A 75 -27.49 -12.62 5.47
N GLU A 76 -28.75 -13.08 5.42
CA GLU A 76 -29.93 -12.35 5.94
C GLU A 76 -30.33 -12.81 7.35
N SER A 77 -30.18 -14.08 7.71
CA SER A 77 -30.56 -14.62 9.02
C SER A 77 -29.34 -14.93 9.90
N ARG A 78 -28.94 -13.95 10.73
CA ARG A 78 -28.08 -14.15 11.91
C ARG A 78 -28.88 -14.49 13.18
N ASP A 79 -30.07 -15.07 13.04
CA ASP A 79 -30.84 -15.59 14.17
C ASP A 79 -30.56 -17.08 14.35
N HIS A 80 -30.06 -17.43 15.54
CA HIS A 80 -29.73 -18.79 15.93
C HIS A 80 -31.00 -19.63 16.11
N SER A 81 -31.49 -20.25 15.04
CA SER A 81 -32.36 -21.43 15.17
C SER A 81 -31.57 -22.69 14.80
N GLN A 82 -31.72 -23.71 15.66
CA GLN A 82 -31.11 -25.03 15.52
C GLN A 82 -31.76 -25.77 14.34
N VAL A 83 -31.30 -25.51 13.12
CA VAL A 83 -31.53 -26.37 11.97
C VAL A 83 -30.26 -27.19 11.75
N GLU A 84 -30.43 -28.47 11.45
CA GLU A 84 -29.41 -29.52 11.45
C GLU A 84 -28.12 -29.11 10.73
N VAL A 85 -27.05 -28.94 11.52
CA VAL A 85 -25.71 -28.48 11.09
C VAL A 85 -25.13 -29.36 9.97
N GLU A 86 -25.56 -30.61 9.88
CA GLU A 86 -25.05 -31.61 8.94
C GLU A 86 -25.52 -31.35 7.50
N ASP A 87 -26.83 -31.13 7.30
CA ASP A 87 -27.41 -30.76 6.00
C ASP A 87 -26.87 -29.41 5.51
N GLN A 88 -26.62 -28.49 6.43
CA GLN A 88 -26.04 -27.18 6.17
C GLN A 88 -24.59 -27.29 5.63
N LEU A 89 -23.75 -28.14 6.25
CA LEU A 89 -22.38 -28.38 5.81
C LEU A 89 -22.33 -29.06 4.43
N VAL A 90 -23.26 -29.98 4.15
CA VAL A 90 -23.38 -30.66 2.87
C VAL A 90 -23.74 -29.66 1.75
N ALA A 91 -24.70 -28.76 2.00
CA ALA A 91 -25.09 -27.73 1.04
C ALA A 91 -23.94 -26.75 0.72
N ILE A 92 -23.21 -26.29 1.75
CA ILE A 92 -22.04 -25.42 1.59
C ILE A 92 -20.96 -26.11 0.76
N LYS A 93 -20.67 -27.38 1.04
CA LYS A 93 -19.66 -28.14 0.30
C LYS A 93 -20.05 -28.38 -1.16
N LYS A 94 -21.33 -28.63 -1.44
CA LYS A 94 -21.86 -28.78 -2.81
C LYS A 94 -21.73 -27.47 -3.59
N ALA A 95 -22.10 -26.35 -2.98
CA ALA A 95 -21.94 -25.02 -3.56
C ALA A 95 -20.47 -24.69 -3.83
N GLN A 96 -19.60 -24.92 -2.84
CA GLN A 96 -18.16 -24.72 -2.97
C GLN A 96 -17.57 -25.52 -4.15
N ASN A 97 -17.92 -26.81 -4.27
CA ASN A 97 -17.46 -27.65 -5.38
C ASN A 97 -17.99 -27.17 -6.74
N PHE A 98 -19.23 -26.69 -6.80
CA PHE A 98 -19.81 -26.12 -8.01
C PHE A 98 -19.00 -24.91 -8.48
N PHE A 99 -18.67 -24.00 -7.56
CA PHE A 99 -17.89 -22.81 -7.88
C PHE A 99 -16.43 -23.14 -8.19
N ASP A 100 -15.80 -24.02 -7.43
CA ASP A 100 -14.43 -24.47 -7.69
C ASP A 100 -14.30 -25.07 -9.09
N ARG A 101 -15.28 -25.87 -9.54
CA ARG A 101 -15.32 -26.42 -10.91
C ARG A 101 -15.42 -25.32 -11.97
N ILE A 102 -16.22 -24.28 -11.71
CA ILE A 102 -16.33 -23.13 -12.61
C ILE A 102 -15.01 -22.37 -12.66
N LEU A 103 -14.41 -22.06 -11.51
CA LEU A 103 -13.17 -21.29 -11.42
C LEU A 103 -11.97 -22.05 -12.01
N ASP A 104 -11.83 -23.34 -11.70
CA ASP A 104 -10.74 -24.19 -12.20
C ASP A 104 -10.90 -24.49 -13.70
N GLY A 105 -12.13 -24.74 -14.17
CA GLY A 105 -12.40 -25.14 -15.54
C GLY A 105 -12.05 -24.10 -16.60
N TYR A 106 -11.83 -22.86 -16.20
CA TYR A 106 -11.52 -21.77 -17.13
C TYR A 106 -10.04 -21.39 -17.19
N GLY A 107 -9.21 -21.85 -16.23
CA GLY A 107 -7.76 -21.68 -16.27
C GLY A 107 -7.25 -20.24 -16.27
N ASP A 108 -8.12 -19.26 -16.00
CA ASP A 108 -7.81 -17.83 -16.06
C ASP A 108 -7.80 -17.24 -14.64
N ASP A 109 -6.59 -16.90 -14.17
CA ASP A 109 -6.38 -16.29 -12.86
C ASP A 109 -7.10 -14.93 -12.72
N SER A 110 -7.48 -14.28 -13.83
CA SER A 110 -8.25 -13.03 -13.81
C SER A 110 -9.62 -13.19 -13.15
N ILE A 111 -10.20 -14.40 -13.15
CA ILE A 111 -11.47 -14.65 -12.47
C ILE A 111 -11.32 -14.45 -10.95
N GLY A 112 -10.12 -14.72 -10.41
CA GLY A 112 -9.78 -14.44 -9.02
C GLY A 112 -9.87 -12.96 -8.64
N GLU A 113 -9.95 -12.05 -9.61
CA GLU A 113 -10.07 -10.61 -9.38
C GLU A 113 -11.53 -10.16 -9.20
N LEU A 114 -12.50 -11.02 -9.52
CA LEU A 114 -13.93 -10.68 -9.57
C LEU A 114 -14.67 -10.85 -8.23
N GLY A 115 -13.99 -11.35 -7.20
CA GLY A 115 -14.46 -11.40 -5.82
C GLY A 115 -13.41 -10.86 -4.87
N GLY A 116 -13.83 -10.23 -3.78
CA GLY A 116 -12.91 -9.64 -2.81
C GLY A 116 -13.44 -9.57 -1.39
N ALA A 117 -12.56 -9.28 -0.44
CA ALA A 117 -12.89 -9.23 0.98
C ALA A 117 -12.19 -8.07 1.69
N HIS A 118 -12.72 -7.70 2.85
CA HIS A 118 -12.06 -6.81 3.80
C HIS A 118 -11.41 -7.67 4.89
N LEU A 119 -10.11 -7.51 5.10
CA LEU A 119 -9.34 -8.14 6.16
C LEU A 119 -8.83 -7.07 7.13
N ALA A 120 -9.13 -7.20 8.41
CA ALA A 120 -8.53 -6.40 9.47
C ALA A 120 -7.32 -7.15 10.03
N VAL A 121 -6.19 -6.46 10.15
CA VAL A 121 -4.95 -6.99 10.71
C VAL A 121 -4.51 -6.04 11.81
N GLU A 122 -4.62 -6.46 13.06
CA GLU A 122 -4.40 -5.62 14.23
C GLU A 122 -3.27 -6.16 15.10
N ASN A 123 -2.60 -5.25 15.83
CA ASN A 123 -1.51 -5.58 16.75
C ASN A 123 -0.35 -6.30 16.05
N VAL A 124 0.03 -5.82 14.86
CA VAL A 124 1.18 -6.30 14.09
C VAL A 124 2.28 -5.26 14.05
N SER A 125 3.53 -5.66 13.87
CA SER A 125 4.67 -4.74 13.77
C SER A 125 4.58 -3.83 12.54
N MET A 126 5.39 -2.78 12.52
CA MET A 126 5.53 -1.97 11.30
C MET A 126 6.17 -2.75 10.16
N ILE A 127 7.02 -3.75 10.46
CA ILE A 127 7.63 -4.64 9.47
C ILE A 127 6.54 -5.45 8.77
N ALA A 128 5.62 -6.05 9.54
CA ALA A 128 4.47 -6.77 9.00
C ALA A 128 3.60 -5.88 8.12
N ALA A 129 3.27 -4.69 8.62
CA ALA A 129 2.50 -3.74 7.83
C ALA A 129 3.20 -3.38 6.51
N LYS A 130 4.53 -3.32 6.46
CA LYS A 130 5.27 -3.02 5.22
C LYS A 130 5.31 -4.22 4.28
N CYS A 131 5.41 -5.44 4.81
CA CYS A 131 5.33 -6.67 4.01
C CYS A 131 3.96 -6.81 3.34
N LEU A 132 2.88 -6.54 4.09
CA LEU A 132 1.51 -6.58 3.57
C LEU A 132 1.24 -5.50 2.52
N GLU A 133 1.74 -4.27 2.74
CA GLU A 133 1.62 -3.15 1.80
C GLU A 133 2.48 -3.30 0.53
N ASP A 134 3.47 -4.19 0.54
CA ASP A 134 4.38 -4.39 -0.60
C ASP A 134 3.70 -5.07 -1.80
N SER A 135 2.63 -5.83 -1.55
CA SER A 135 1.80 -6.36 -2.63
C SER A 135 1.01 -5.22 -3.29
N ARG A 136 1.32 -4.94 -4.58
CA ARG A 136 0.91 -3.70 -5.25
C ARG A 136 -0.50 -3.73 -5.88
N ILE A 137 -0.82 -4.79 -6.62
CA ILE A 137 -1.96 -4.81 -7.55
C ILE A 137 -3.08 -5.67 -6.98
N GLY A 138 -4.30 -5.12 -6.91
CA GLY A 138 -5.48 -5.84 -6.44
C GLY A 138 -5.81 -5.66 -4.95
N GLY A 139 -4.91 -5.04 -4.17
CA GLY A 139 -5.12 -4.73 -2.76
C GLY A 139 -5.04 -3.23 -2.44
N SER A 140 -5.85 -2.80 -1.47
CA SER A 140 -5.96 -1.41 -1.00
C SER A 140 -5.83 -1.37 0.54
N PRO A 141 -4.58 -1.40 1.05
CA PRO A 141 -4.30 -1.33 2.47
C PRO A 141 -4.42 0.10 3.01
N LEU A 142 -4.81 0.22 4.28
CA LEU A 142 -4.79 1.46 5.04
C LEU A 142 -4.30 1.19 6.46
N GLU A 143 -3.11 1.70 6.78
CA GLU A 143 -2.46 1.55 8.07
C GLU A 143 -2.70 2.76 9.00
N LYS A 144 -2.74 2.48 10.30
CA LYS A 144 -2.75 3.48 11.37
C LYS A 144 -1.57 4.47 11.24
N SER A 145 -1.86 5.76 11.37
CA SER A 145 -0.85 6.80 11.14
C SER A 145 -0.11 7.21 12.41
N THR A 146 1.21 7.04 12.42
CA THR A 146 2.11 7.60 13.45
C THR A 146 2.23 9.12 13.41
N ARG A 147 1.56 9.80 12.48
CA ARG A 147 1.55 11.27 12.35
C ARG A 147 0.31 11.92 12.95
N TYR A 148 -0.61 11.12 13.51
CA TYR A 148 -1.90 11.62 14.02
C TYR A 148 -2.24 11.12 15.42
N ILE A 149 -1.67 10.00 15.86
CA ILE A 149 -1.90 9.43 17.19
C ILE A 149 -0.59 9.19 17.91
N TYR A 150 -0.65 9.24 19.24
CA TYR A 150 0.45 8.84 20.11
C TYR A 150 0.53 7.32 20.22
N PHE A 151 1.75 6.81 20.35
CA PHE A 151 2.06 5.38 20.46
C PHE A 151 2.57 5.00 21.88
N ASP A 152 2.53 5.93 22.83
CA ASP A 152 3.02 5.77 24.21
C ASP A 152 2.02 5.07 25.16
N GLN A 153 0.95 4.49 24.62
CA GLN A 153 -0.07 3.83 25.41
C GLN A 153 0.43 2.46 25.90
N LYS A 154 0.09 2.12 27.14
CA LYS A 154 0.41 0.83 27.76
C LYS A 154 -0.84 -0.02 27.93
N VAL A 155 -0.70 -1.32 27.70
CA VAL A 155 -1.74 -2.33 28.01
C VAL A 155 -1.15 -3.27 29.04
N HIS A 156 -1.86 -3.47 30.16
CA HIS A 156 -1.35 -4.24 31.31
C HIS A 156 0.04 -3.79 31.81
N GLY A 157 0.34 -2.50 31.72
CA GLY A 157 1.62 -1.93 32.15
C GLY A 157 2.76 -2.05 31.13
N GLU A 158 2.52 -2.63 29.97
CA GLU A 158 3.53 -2.84 28.93
C GLU A 158 3.31 -1.95 27.70
N TYR A 159 4.40 -1.49 27.09
CA TYR A 159 4.33 -0.84 25.78
C TYR A 159 4.00 -1.83 24.66
N LEU A 160 3.35 -1.31 23.63
CA LEU A 160 2.88 -2.09 22.49
C LEU A 160 3.97 -2.22 21.42
N PHE A 161 4.84 -3.21 21.58
CA PHE A 161 5.75 -3.67 20.55
C PHE A 161 5.73 -5.20 20.40
N TYR A 162 5.99 -5.66 19.19
CA TYR A 162 5.99 -7.06 18.82
C TYR A 162 7.13 -7.80 19.53
N ARG A 163 6.82 -8.96 20.08
CA ARG A 163 7.77 -9.82 20.79
C ARG A 163 8.04 -11.03 19.92
N GLU A 164 9.05 -10.91 19.07
CA GLU A 164 9.42 -11.96 18.11
C GLU A 164 9.80 -13.28 18.82
N PRO A 165 9.10 -14.40 18.58
CA PRO A 165 9.32 -15.67 19.26
C PRO A 165 10.78 -16.15 19.29
N ILE A 166 11.53 -15.98 18.20
CA ILE A 166 12.96 -16.36 18.15
C ILE A 166 13.77 -15.53 19.14
N LEU A 167 13.56 -14.19 19.15
CA LEU A 167 14.24 -13.32 20.11
C LEU A 167 13.84 -13.64 21.55
N MET A 168 12.55 -13.94 21.79
CA MET A 168 12.03 -14.22 23.13
C MET A 168 12.56 -15.52 23.74
N THR A 169 13.01 -16.46 22.92
CA THR A 169 13.62 -17.73 23.37
C THR A 169 15.15 -17.71 23.33
N SER A 170 15.75 -16.64 22.80
CA SER A 170 17.21 -16.46 22.68
C SER A 170 17.85 -15.77 23.88
N ALA A 171 19.20 -15.72 23.88
CA ALA A 171 19.99 -14.94 24.83
C ALA A 171 19.79 -13.41 24.70
N TYR A 172 19.17 -12.94 23.61
CA TYR A 172 18.97 -11.50 23.34
C TYR A 172 17.62 -10.96 23.83
N ARG A 173 16.79 -11.79 24.48
CA ARG A 173 15.46 -11.41 24.98
C ARG A 173 15.49 -10.11 25.79
N GLU A 174 16.30 -10.07 26.85
CA GLU A 174 16.29 -8.95 27.79
C GLU A 174 16.79 -7.67 27.15
N VAL A 175 17.90 -7.73 26.41
CA VAL A 175 18.43 -6.56 25.70
C VAL A 175 17.43 -6.00 24.68
N TYR A 176 16.67 -6.86 23.99
CA TYR A 176 15.62 -6.43 23.07
C TYR A 176 14.47 -5.71 23.80
N ILE A 177 13.95 -6.32 24.88
CA ILE A 177 12.83 -5.77 25.67
C ILE A 177 13.22 -4.44 26.31
N GLU A 178 14.38 -4.38 26.96
CA GLU A 178 14.89 -3.18 27.63
C GLU A 178 15.06 -2.02 26.64
N THR A 179 15.66 -2.30 25.47
CA THR A 179 15.87 -1.29 24.43
C THR A 179 14.54 -0.77 23.88
N CYS A 180 13.60 -1.66 23.56
CA CYS A 180 12.28 -1.24 23.08
C CYS A 180 11.55 -0.40 24.12
N ASN A 181 11.53 -0.83 25.39
CA ASN A 181 10.91 -0.04 26.47
C ASN A 181 11.56 1.33 26.60
N LYS A 182 12.89 1.41 26.58
CA LYS A 182 13.60 2.69 26.68
C LYS A 182 13.29 3.62 25.52
N LEU A 183 13.18 3.11 24.30
CA LEU A 183 12.75 3.91 23.13
C LEU A 183 11.37 4.53 23.36
N PHE A 184 10.41 3.76 23.90
CA PHE A 184 9.08 4.26 24.25
C PHE A 184 9.09 5.23 25.43
N ASP A 185 9.91 4.97 26.46
CA ASP A 185 10.06 5.86 27.61
C ASP A 185 10.59 7.22 27.17
N VAL A 186 11.62 7.25 26.32
CA VAL A 186 12.17 8.49 25.75
C VAL A 186 11.17 9.17 24.84
N TYR A 187 10.47 8.42 23.98
CA TYR A 187 9.38 8.96 23.15
C TYR A 187 8.31 9.66 24.00
N SER A 188 7.82 9.00 25.05
CA SER A 188 6.79 9.56 25.94
C SER A 188 7.30 10.77 26.73
N ALA A 189 8.52 10.68 27.29
CA ALA A 189 9.12 11.75 28.07
C ALA A 189 9.41 13.02 27.25
N LEU A 190 9.67 12.89 25.95
CA LEU A 190 9.92 14.04 25.07
C LEU A 190 8.64 14.70 24.55
N ILE A 191 7.46 14.06 24.62
CA ILE A 191 6.20 14.66 24.12
C ILE A 191 5.90 16.01 24.79
N PRO A 192 5.85 16.14 26.13
CA PRO A 192 5.54 17.43 26.76
C PRO A 192 6.52 18.57 26.43
N PRO A 193 7.86 18.41 26.58
CA PRO A 193 8.78 19.52 26.32
C PRO A 193 8.87 19.89 24.83
N VAL A 194 8.73 18.92 23.91
CA VAL A 194 8.65 19.24 22.47
C VAL A 194 7.34 19.95 22.13
N THR A 195 6.23 19.61 22.78
CA THR A 195 4.96 20.33 22.61
C THR A 195 5.12 21.78 23.04
N GLU A 196 5.67 22.03 24.23
CA GLU A 196 5.92 23.39 24.74
C GLU A 196 6.86 24.18 23.82
N LEU A 197 7.91 23.56 23.31
CA LEU A 197 8.85 24.19 22.38
C LEU A 197 8.14 24.63 21.08
N ILE A 198 7.34 23.75 20.49
CA ILE A 198 6.63 24.04 19.24
C ILE A 198 5.53 25.09 19.48
N GLU A 199 4.82 25.04 20.60
CA GLU A 199 3.83 26.06 20.96
C GLU A 199 4.45 27.45 21.13
N LYS A 200 5.64 27.54 21.76
CA LYS A 200 6.37 28.81 21.90
C LYS A 200 6.84 29.35 20.55
N ARG A 201 7.31 28.47 19.66
CA ARG A 201 7.77 28.85 18.33
C ARG A 201 6.63 29.26 17.40
N PHE A 202 5.45 28.67 17.58
CA PHE A 202 4.28 28.89 16.74
C PHE A 202 3.03 29.18 17.57
N PRO A 203 2.93 30.37 18.21
CA PRO A 203 1.75 30.70 19.01
C PRO A 203 0.48 30.73 18.16
N LYS A 204 -0.65 30.34 18.75
CA LYS A 204 -1.95 30.34 18.07
C LYS A 204 -2.37 31.78 17.71
N GLU A 205 -2.58 32.05 16.43
CA GLU A 205 -3.15 33.31 15.95
C GLU A 205 -4.64 33.44 16.36
N HIS A 206 -5.14 34.68 16.44
CA HIS A 206 -6.47 34.97 16.99
C HIS A 206 -7.62 34.40 16.14
N ASP A 207 -7.48 34.45 14.82
CA ASP A 207 -8.42 33.98 13.80
C ASP A 207 -8.42 32.46 13.58
N ILE A 208 -7.39 31.77 14.07
CA ILE A 208 -7.28 30.32 13.95
C ILE A 208 -8.10 29.58 15.02
N SER A 209 -8.90 28.62 14.57
CA SER A 209 -9.63 27.69 15.43
C SER A 209 -8.69 26.91 16.36
N LYS A 210 -9.01 26.89 17.66
CA LYS A 210 -8.26 26.11 18.66
C LYS A 210 -8.14 24.63 18.29
N VAL A 211 -9.21 24.04 17.74
CA VAL A 211 -9.22 22.62 17.34
C VAL A 211 -8.23 22.35 16.20
N ALA A 212 -8.20 23.21 15.18
CA ALA A 212 -7.29 23.07 14.04
C ALA A 212 -5.83 23.27 14.47
N TYR A 213 -5.57 24.29 15.30
CA TYR A 213 -4.26 24.55 15.85
C TYR A 213 -3.74 23.36 16.67
N THR A 214 -4.52 22.85 17.62
CA THR A 214 -4.10 21.70 18.46
C THR A 214 -3.88 20.43 17.63
N ALA A 215 -4.66 20.21 16.56
CA ALA A 215 -4.44 19.09 15.63
C ALA A 215 -3.12 19.25 14.85
N ALA A 216 -2.85 20.43 14.30
CA ALA A 216 -1.62 20.74 13.58
C ALA A 216 -0.38 20.66 14.48
N LEU A 217 -0.47 21.19 15.70
CA LEU A 217 0.57 21.12 16.73
C LEU A 217 0.92 19.67 17.07
N ARG A 218 -0.08 18.85 17.42
CA ARG A 218 0.12 17.42 17.70
C ARG A 218 0.75 16.69 16.53
N ALA A 219 0.30 16.96 15.30
CA ALA A 219 0.92 16.37 14.12
C ALA A 219 2.40 16.74 13.99
N LYS A 220 2.77 17.99 14.29
CA LYS A 220 4.16 18.46 14.27
C LYS A 220 5.02 17.80 15.35
N VAL A 221 4.49 17.68 16.57
CA VAL A 221 5.14 16.96 17.69
C VAL A 221 5.39 15.49 17.30
N LEU A 222 4.36 14.84 16.73
CA LEU A 222 4.47 13.45 16.27
C LEU A 222 5.46 13.29 15.11
N ASP A 223 5.47 14.19 14.14
CA ASP A 223 6.45 14.19 13.05
C ASP A 223 7.89 14.33 13.59
N CYS A 224 8.08 15.13 14.65
CA CYS A 224 9.37 15.26 15.34
C CYS A 224 9.78 13.97 16.09
N LEU A 225 8.86 13.33 16.81
CA LEU A 225 9.23 12.27 17.76
C LEU A 225 9.04 10.85 17.23
N ARG A 226 8.26 10.63 16.17
CA ARG A 226 7.97 9.29 15.62
C ARG A 226 9.21 8.50 15.22
N GLY A 227 10.35 9.16 14.99
CA GLY A 227 11.64 8.50 14.73
C GLY A 227 12.12 7.58 15.86
N LEU A 228 11.69 7.81 17.10
CA LEU A 228 12.02 6.97 18.26
C LEU A 228 11.28 5.64 18.28
N LEU A 229 10.17 5.50 17.54
CA LEU A 229 9.40 4.26 17.56
C LEU A 229 10.21 3.14 16.89
N PRO A 230 10.43 2.00 17.58
CA PRO A 230 11.06 0.84 16.95
C PRO A 230 10.16 0.25 15.86
N ALA A 231 10.74 -0.44 14.88
CA ALA A 231 9.97 -1.10 13.83
C ALA A 231 9.05 -2.21 14.38
N SER A 232 9.30 -2.70 15.60
CA SER A 232 8.42 -3.58 16.36
C SER A 232 7.17 -2.92 16.92
N ALA A 233 7.09 -1.59 16.98
CA ALA A 233 5.91 -0.90 17.51
C ALA A 233 4.63 -1.35 16.79
N LEU A 234 3.61 -1.72 17.56
CA LEU A 234 2.42 -2.34 17.03
C LEU A 234 1.50 -1.32 16.35
N THR A 235 1.00 -1.70 15.19
CA THR A 235 0.09 -0.94 14.35
C THR A 235 -1.09 -1.81 13.92
N ASN A 236 -2.10 -1.17 13.35
CA ASN A 236 -3.28 -1.83 12.80
C ASN A 236 -3.46 -1.39 11.34
N MET A 237 -4.00 -2.28 10.52
CA MET A 237 -4.35 -1.97 9.14
C MET A 237 -5.62 -2.69 8.69
N GLY A 238 -6.37 -2.03 7.80
CA GLY A 238 -7.43 -2.66 7.04
C GLY A 238 -6.97 -2.88 5.59
N ILE A 239 -7.33 -4.02 5.00
CA ILE A 239 -7.03 -4.34 3.60
C ILE A 239 -8.33 -4.73 2.92
N TYR A 240 -8.74 -3.97 1.91
CA TYR A 240 -9.67 -4.50 0.91
C TYR A 240 -8.86 -5.05 -0.25
N ALA A 241 -9.12 -6.29 -0.66
CA ALA A 241 -8.47 -6.84 -1.85
C ALA A 241 -9.30 -7.91 -2.55
N ASN A 242 -8.95 -8.17 -3.80
CA ASN A 242 -9.53 -9.28 -4.56
C ASN A 242 -8.86 -10.62 -4.21
N GLY A 243 -9.49 -11.71 -4.64
CA GLY A 243 -9.05 -13.08 -4.41
C GLY A 243 -7.62 -13.36 -4.89
N ARG A 244 -7.28 -12.94 -6.11
CA ARG A 244 -5.95 -13.11 -6.70
C ARG A 244 -4.86 -12.45 -5.86
N PHE A 245 -5.13 -11.25 -5.36
CA PHE A 245 -4.22 -10.56 -4.45
C PHE A 245 -4.01 -11.36 -3.17
N PHE A 246 -5.11 -11.78 -2.51
CA PHE A 246 -5.01 -12.50 -1.25
C PHE A 246 -4.32 -13.86 -1.42
N GLU A 247 -4.62 -14.60 -2.48
CA GLU A 247 -3.96 -15.87 -2.76
C GLU A 247 -2.44 -15.70 -2.87
N THR A 248 -1.99 -14.72 -3.65
CA THR A 248 -0.56 -14.42 -3.84
C THR A 248 0.07 -13.92 -2.53
N LEU A 249 -0.62 -13.05 -1.79
CA LEU A 249 -0.13 -12.51 -0.53
C LEU A 249 0.06 -13.62 0.50
N LEU A 250 -0.94 -14.48 0.68
CA LEU A 250 -0.91 -15.60 1.62
C LEU A 250 0.19 -16.60 1.25
N GLN A 251 0.38 -16.88 -0.05
CA GLN A 251 1.49 -17.70 -0.54
C GLN A 251 2.85 -17.13 -0.10
N LYS A 252 3.07 -15.82 -0.29
CA LYS A 252 4.30 -15.14 0.13
C LYS A 252 4.50 -15.16 1.64
N LEU A 253 3.46 -14.84 2.42
CA LEU A 253 3.51 -14.80 3.88
C LEU A 253 3.86 -16.18 4.48
N ASN A 254 3.26 -17.25 3.95
CA ASN A 254 3.54 -18.62 4.39
C ASN A 254 4.98 -19.07 4.11
N CYS A 255 5.66 -18.46 3.12
CA CYS A 255 7.04 -18.77 2.75
C CYS A 255 8.05 -17.81 3.39
N HIS A 256 7.59 -16.82 4.15
CA HIS A 256 8.46 -15.83 4.74
C HIS A 256 9.26 -16.43 5.91
N THR A 257 10.47 -15.94 6.15
CA THR A 257 11.38 -16.37 7.23
C THR A 257 10.91 -15.97 8.63
N LEU A 258 10.52 -14.70 8.80
CA LEU A 258 9.99 -14.17 10.06
C LEU A 258 8.69 -14.85 10.50
N ALA A 259 8.64 -15.26 11.78
CA ALA A 259 7.50 -15.96 12.38
C ALA A 259 6.19 -15.13 12.32
N GLU A 260 6.28 -13.81 12.51
CA GLU A 260 5.11 -12.92 12.43
C GLU A 260 4.40 -13.01 11.07
N MET A 261 5.16 -13.03 9.97
CA MET A 261 4.57 -13.10 8.63
C MET A 261 3.86 -14.43 8.41
N GLN A 262 4.46 -15.53 8.85
CA GLN A 262 3.87 -16.87 8.74
C GLN A 262 2.58 -16.97 9.56
N ASP A 263 2.56 -16.41 10.77
CA ASP A 263 1.37 -16.39 11.63
C ASP A 263 0.23 -15.55 11.01
N ILE A 264 0.55 -14.37 10.45
CA ILE A 264 -0.42 -13.55 9.71
C ILE A 264 -0.93 -14.31 8.48
N GLY A 265 -0.08 -15.01 7.74
CA GLY A 265 -0.48 -15.85 6.61
C GLY A 265 -1.48 -16.93 7.01
N LYS A 266 -1.19 -17.66 8.10
CA LYS A 266 -2.07 -18.71 8.62
C LYS A 266 -3.42 -18.17 9.09
N LYS A 267 -3.42 -17.12 9.92
CA LYS A 267 -4.65 -16.50 10.45
C LYS A 267 -5.46 -15.81 9.35
N GLY A 268 -4.78 -15.14 8.42
CA GLY A 268 -5.38 -14.52 7.25
C GLY A 268 -6.11 -15.54 6.37
N PHE A 269 -5.47 -16.68 6.09
CA PHE A 269 -6.12 -17.77 5.35
C PHE A 269 -7.36 -18.30 6.07
N GLN A 270 -7.28 -18.49 7.39
CA GLN A 270 -8.41 -18.97 8.20
C GLN A 270 -9.63 -18.02 8.15
N GLU A 271 -9.41 -16.72 8.30
CA GLU A 271 -10.50 -15.74 8.30
C GLU A 271 -11.05 -15.51 6.89
N LEU A 272 -10.18 -15.42 5.87
CA LEU A 272 -10.62 -15.25 4.48
C LEU A 272 -11.37 -16.48 3.96
N SER A 273 -11.05 -17.68 4.43
CA SER A 273 -11.77 -18.92 4.05
C SER A 273 -13.23 -18.92 4.48
N LYS A 274 -13.63 -18.06 5.43
CA LYS A 274 -15.03 -17.89 5.84
C LYS A 274 -15.83 -17.02 4.87
N VAL A 275 -15.15 -16.26 3.99
CA VAL A 275 -15.77 -15.24 3.13
C VAL A 275 -15.56 -15.52 1.63
N ILE A 276 -14.33 -15.87 1.25
CA ILE A 276 -13.91 -16.09 -0.15
C ILE A 276 -13.11 -17.40 -0.35
N PRO A 277 -13.53 -18.55 0.21
CA PRO A 277 -12.73 -19.79 0.22
C PRO A 277 -12.26 -20.25 -1.16
N SER A 278 -13.14 -20.21 -2.17
CA SER A 278 -12.78 -20.63 -3.54
C SER A 278 -11.64 -19.81 -4.15
N PHE A 279 -11.52 -18.54 -3.77
CA PHE A 279 -10.59 -17.60 -4.39
C PHE A 279 -9.18 -17.63 -3.80
N ILE A 280 -8.99 -18.26 -2.64
CA ILE A 280 -7.70 -18.32 -1.95
C ILE A 280 -7.21 -19.76 -1.73
N ARG A 281 -7.94 -20.74 -2.26
CA ARG A 281 -7.72 -22.18 -2.01
C ARG A 281 -6.29 -22.61 -2.33
N ARG A 282 -5.65 -22.04 -3.37
CA ARG A 282 -4.29 -22.46 -3.75
C ARG A 282 -3.21 -22.01 -2.78
N ALA A 283 -3.54 -21.12 -1.83
CA ALA A 283 -2.65 -20.69 -0.74
C ALA A 283 -2.75 -21.57 0.52
N GLU A 284 -3.63 -22.57 0.55
CA GLU A 284 -3.69 -23.53 1.65
C GLU A 284 -2.37 -24.31 1.73
N GLN A 285 -1.79 -24.44 2.94
CA GLN A 285 -0.47 -25.06 3.17
C GLN A 285 -0.31 -26.47 2.57
N ASN A 286 -1.38 -27.27 2.58
CA ASN A 286 -1.33 -28.62 2.06
C ASN A 286 -1.58 -28.72 0.54
N HIS A 287 -2.00 -27.63 -0.09
CA HIS A 287 -2.32 -27.57 -1.51
C HIS A 287 -1.06 -27.73 -2.36
N LYS A 288 -1.17 -28.44 -3.48
CA LYS A 288 -0.03 -28.72 -4.37
C LYS A 288 0.68 -27.45 -4.86
N TYR A 289 -0.08 -26.38 -5.17
CA TYR A 289 0.46 -25.12 -5.64
C TYR A 289 1.22 -24.36 -4.53
N GLN A 290 0.69 -24.32 -3.31
CA GLN A 290 1.42 -23.75 -2.17
C GLN A 290 2.73 -24.50 -1.91
N LYS A 291 2.70 -25.84 -1.89
CA LYS A 291 3.92 -26.66 -1.70
C LYS A 291 4.96 -26.38 -2.78
N SER A 292 4.53 -26.34 -4.04
CA SER A 292 5.41 -26.01 -5.17
C SER A 292 5.97 -24.59 -5.06
N PHE A 293 5.16 -23.61 -4.65
CA PHE A 293 5.59 -22.23 -4.46
C PHE A 293 6.57 -22.08 -3.30
N SER A 294 6.36 -22.79 -2.20
CA SER A 294 7.28 -22.83 -1.06
C SER A 294 8.64 -23.39 -1.44
N GLN A 295 8.67 -24.53 -2.14
CA GLN A 295 9.92 -25.13 -2.62
C GLN A 295 10.67 -24.20 -3.58
N PHE A 296 9.96 -23.61 -4.54
CA PHE A 296 10.52 -22.63 -5.47
C PHE A 296 11.11 -21.42 -4.73
N SER A 297 10.35 -20.84 -3.80
CA SER A 297 10.76 -19.65 -3.06
C SER A 297 11.98 -19.92 -2.19
N GLU A 298 11.99 -21.04 -1.46
CA GLU A 298 13.10 -21.44 -0.60
C GLU A 298 14.39 -21.65 -1.42
N GLN A 299 14.32 -22.42 -2.51
CA GLN A 299 15.48 -22.68 -3.37
C GLN A 299 16.05 -21.39 -3.96
N MET A 300 15.16 -20.56 -4.53
CA MET A 300 15.55 -19.29 -5.13
C MET A 300 16.20 -18.35 -4.10
N GLN A 301 15.61 -18.19 -2.92
CA GLN A 301 16.15 -17.29 -1.89
C GLN A 301 17.51 -17.77 -1.36
N ASN A 302 17.67 -19.07 -1.14
CA ASN A 302 18.94 -19.64 -0.69
C ASN A 302 20.05 -19.45 -1.73
N GLU A 303 19.76 -19.69 -3.00
CA GLU A 303 20.72 -19.49 -4.09
C GLU A 303 21.09 -18.02 -4.26
N LEU A 304 20.10 -17.11 -4.26
CA LEU A 304 20.36 -15.67 -4.33
C LEU A 304 21.16 -15.15 -3.13
N LYS A 305 20.91 -15.65 -1.92
CA LYS A 305 21.68 -15.28 -0.72
C LYS A 305 23.15 -15.71 -0.85
N ALA A 306 23.40 -16.93 -1.33
CA ALA A 306 24.76 -17.44 -1.55
C ALA A 306 25.50 -16.63 -2.62
N LEU A 307 24.86 -16.34 -3.75
CA LEU A 307 25.43 -15.52 -4.82
C LEU A 307 25.69 -14.09 -4.37
N THR A 308 24.78 -13.50 -3.59
CA THR A 308 24.95 -12.15 -3.03
C THR A 308 26.19 -12.09 -2.15
N GLN A 309 26.37 -13.06 -1.24
CA GLN A 309 27.56 -13.13 -0.38
C GLN A 309 28.86 -13.32 -1.17
N MET A 310 28.81 -13.95 -2.35
CA MET A 310 29.98 -14.12 -3.21
C MET A 310 30.35 -12.83 -3.97
N HIS A 311 29.35 -12.10 -4.47
CA HIS A 311 29.58 -11.01 -5.43
C HIS A 311 29.60 -9.61 -4.83
N THR A 312 29.00 -9.40 -3.65
CA THR A 312 28.83 -8.07 -3.06
C THR A 312 29.77 -7.63 -1.92
N PRO A 313 30.62 -8.46 -1.27
CA PRO A 313 31.40 -8.04 -0.10
C PRO A 313 32.33 -6.84 -0.30
N ALA A 314 32.86 -6.66 -1.52
CA ALA A 314 33.81 -5.60 -1.85
C ALA A 314 33.17 -4.39 -2.53
N ILE A 315 31.84 -4.38 -2.68
CA ILE A 315 31.12 -3.26 -3.30
C ILE A 315 30.95 -2.14 -2.26
N GLU A 316 31.30 -0.92 -2.66
CA GLU A 316 31.15 0.26 -1.80
C GLU A 316 29.68 0.51 -1.45
N LYS A 317 29.42 0.73 -0.15
CA LYS A 317 28.08 1.09 0.32
C LYS A 317 27.78 2.55 -0.03
N MET A 318 26.55 2.84 -0.45
CA MET A 318 26.06 4.23 -0.47
C MET A 318 25.98 4.75 0.97
N SER A 319 26.89 5.65 1.34
CA SER A 319 27.04 6.12 2.71
C SER A 319 26.26 7.40 3.04
N SER A 320 25.75 8.10 2.02
CA SER A 320 25.06 9.39 2.18
C SER A 320 23.55 9.25 1.99
N ALA A 321 22.77 9.79 2.93
CA ALA A 321 21.33 9.97 2.76
C ALA A 321 21.02 10.91 1.57
N GLY A 322 19.98 10.60 0.81
CA GLY A 322 19.58 11.39 -0.36
C GLY A 322 18.89 10.57 -1.45
N VAL A 323 18.79 11.18 -2.63
CA VAL A 323 18.21 10.60 -3.85
C VAL A 323 19.26 10.66 -4.94
N ARG A 324 19.42 9.56 -5.69
CA ARG A 324 20.29 9.49 -6.86
C ARG A 324 19.53 8.89 -8.04
N LEU A 325 19.35 9.64 -9.12
CA LEU A 325 18.88 9.13 -10.39
C LEU A 325 19.97 8.25 -11.01
N ILE A 326 19.71 6.95 -11.15
CA ILE A 326 20.68 5.96 -11.64
C ILE A 326 20.38 5.46 -13.06
N SER A 327 19.15 5.64 -13.55
CA SER A 327 18.78 5.25 -14.91
C SER A 327 17.59 6.06 -15.42
N TYR A 328 17.63 6.46 -16.68
CA TYR A 328 16.51 7.07 -17.40
C TYR A 328 16.63 6.79 -18.91
N ASP A 329 15.55 7.02 -19.64
CA ASP A 329 15.53 6.91 -21.10
C ASP A 329 15.87 8.24 -21.76
N GLU A 330 17.01 8.31 -22.46
CA GLU A 330 17.48 9.52 -23.14
C GLU A 330 16.54 9.98 -24.26
N ASN A 331 15.75 9.07 -24.86
CA ASN A 331 14.80 9.38 -25.93
C ASN A 331 13.36 9.54 -25.40
N CYS A 332 13.21 9.82 -24.10
CA CYS A 332 11.89 9.86 -23.47
C CYS A 332 11.00 10.98 -24.03
N VAL A 333 11.57 12.11 -24.44
CA VAL A 333 10.82 13.26 -24.96
C VAL A 333 10.11 12.89 -26.25
N GLU A 334 10.84 12.32 -27.21
CA GLU A 334 10.33 11.91 -28.52
C GLU A 334 9.28 10.79 -28.36
N LYS A 335 9.54 9.82 -27.48
CA LYS A 335 8.59 8.75 -27.18
C LYS A 335 7.29 9.28 -26.60
N ILE A 336 7.36 10.24 -25.67
CA ILE A 336 6.18 10.90 -25.12
C ILE A 336 5.44 11.67 -26.22
N ALA A 337 6.15 12.49 -27.00
CA ALA A 337 5.56 13.27 -28.09
C ALA A 337 4.83 12.35 -29.09
N ALA A 338 5.49 11.28 -29.53
CA ALA A 338 4.90 10.31 -30.44
C ALA A 338 3.67 9.63 -29.85
N SER A 339 3.73 9.26 -28.57
CA SER A 339 2.61 8.63 -27.86
C SER A 339 1.43 9.59 -27.61
N LEU A 340 1.68 10.90 -27.52
CA LEU A 340 0.63 11.92 -27.46
C LEU A 340 -0.07 12.09 -28.81
N LEU A 341 0.68 12.03 -29.91
CA LEU A 341 0.15 12.18 -31.27
C LEU A 341 -0.55 10.91 -31.79
N PHE A 342 -0.11 9.72 -31.37
CA PHE A 342 -0.57 8.44 -31.92
C PHE A 342 -2.11 8.26 -31.94
N PRO A 343 -2.88 8.56 -30.88
CA PRO A 343 -4.34 8.43 -30.91
C PRO A 343 -5.06 9.37 -31.89
N HIS A 344 -4.35 10.36 -32.44
CA HIS A 344 -4.87 11.38 -33.34
C HIS A 344 -4.35 11.25 -34.78
N GLY A 345 -3.55 10.22 -35.06
CA GLY A 345 -2.96 9.95 -36.38
C GLY A 345 -3.40 8.62 -36.98
N ASN A 346 -3.03 8.41 -38.24
CA ASN A 346 -3.23 7.14 -38.96
C ASN A 346 -1.92 6.34 -39.15
N SER A 347 -0.78 6.93 -38.77
CA SER A 347 0.55 6.31 -38.88
C SER A 347 0.84 5.41 -37.67
N GLY A 348 1.73 4.43 -37.86
CA GLY A 348 2.19 3.58 -36.77
C GLY A 348 3.04 4.36 -35.75
N LEU A 349 3.09 3.85 -34.52
CA LEU A 349 3.83 4.49 -33.43
C LEU A 349 5.32 4.63 -33.74
N PHE A 350 5.89 3.65 -34.46
CA PHE A 350 7.28 3.68 -34.89
C PHE A 350 7.54 4.86 -35.84
N GLU A 351 6.71 5.03 -36.87
CA GLU A 351 6.85 6.10 -37.86
C GLU A 351 6.69 7.49 -37.23
N ILE A 352 5.72 7.64 -36.31
CA ILE A 352 5.53 8.90 -35.58
C ILE A 352 6.75 9.19 -34.69
N ASN A 353 7.32 8.20 -34.03
CA ASN A 353 8.51 8.37 -33.20
C ASN A 353 9.74 8.76 -34.04
N GLU A 354 9.96 8.12 -35.19
CA GLU A 354 11.02 8.50 -36.13
C GLU A 354 10.83 9.92 -36.70
N HIS A 355 9.58 10.36 -36.86
CA HIS A 355 9.28 11.75 -37.20
C HIS A 355 9.59 12.70 -36.03
N CYS A 356 9.20 12.37 -34.80
CA CYS A 356 9.44 13.19 -33.61
C CYS A 356 10.93 13.42 -33.35
N LYS A 357 11.80 12.42 -33.61
CA LYS A 357 13.26 12.56 -33.54
C LYS A 357 13.84 13.62 -34.49
N LYS A 358 13.12 13.99 -35.55
CA LYS A 358 13.54 15.00 -36.53
C LYS A 358 12.97 16.39 -36.23
N LEU A 359 12.06 16.49 -35.26
CA LEU A 359 11.46 17.77 -34.86
C LEU A 359 12.46 18.61 -34.07
N SER A 360 12.32 19.92 -34.17
CA SER A 360 13.03 20.85 -33.30
C SER A 360 12.55 20.75 -31.85
N GLY A 361 13.37 21.22 -30.92
CA GLY A 361 12.99 21.29 -29.50
C GLY A 361 11.74 22.13 -29.24
N GLU A 362 11.50 23.18 -30.06
CA GLU A 362 10.28 23.99 -29.97
C GLU A 362 9.02 23.22 -30.41
N GLU A 363 9.11 22.44 -31.48
CA GLU A 363 7.99 21.63 -31.95
C GLU A 363 7.65 20.52 -30.95
N LEU A 364 8.67 19.84 -30.42
CA LEU A 364 8.50 18.88 -29.32
C LEU A 364 7.87 19.56 -28.10
N ALA A 365 8.34 20.74 -27.71
CA ALA A 365 7.77 21.49 -26.61
C ALA A 365 6.27 21.76 -26.83
N ARG A 366 5.85 22.22 -28.01
CA ARG A 366 4.44 22.48 -28.31
C ARG A 366 3.56 21.23 -28.16
N ILE A 367 4.07 20.06 -28.59
CA ILE A 367 3.36 18.78 -28.43
C ILE A 367 3.21 18.43 -26.95
N LEU A 368 4.29 18.54 -26.18
CA LEU A 368 4.29 18.23 -24.74
C LEU A 368 3.40 19.20 -23.95
N ASP A 369 3.40 20.49 -24.30
CA ASP A 369 2.55 21.53 -23.72
C ASP A 369 1.06 21.22 -23.90
N ALA A 370 0.65 20.74 -25.08
CA ALA A 370 -0.72 20.31 -25.31
C ALA A 370 -1.16 19.19 -24.34
N GLY A 371 -0.21 18.36 -23.89
CA GLY A 371 -0.43 17.29 -22.92
C GLY A 371 -0.60 17.76 -21.46
N CYS A 372 -0.23 18.99 -21.11
CA CYS A 372 -0.26 19.48 -19.71
C CYS A 372 -0.93 20.84 -19.47
N ASN A 373 -1.07 21.71 -20.47
CA ASN A 373 -1.48 23.11 -20.27
C ASN A 373 -2.85 23.27 -19.60
N TYR A 374 -3.79 22.38 -19.91
CA TYR A 374 -5.14 22.41 -19.37
C TYR A 374 -5.28 21.76 -17.98
N ARG A 375 -4.18 21.32 -17.35
CA ARG A 375 -4.21 20.89 -15.96
C ARG A 375 -4.35 22.12 -15.06
N GLU A 376 -5.45 22.16 -14.31
CA GLU A 376 -5.74 23.22 -13.32
C GLU A 376 -5.29 22.82 -11.91
N ASN A 377 -5.20 21.52 -11.65
CA ASN A 377 -4.76 20.98 -10.37
C ASN A 377 -4.20 19.56 -10.56
N ARG A 378 -3.44 19.07 -9.57
CA ARG A 378 -2.83 17.71 -9.60
C ARG A 378 -3.81 16.54 -9.79
N ARG A 379 -5.12 16.72 -9.57
CA ARG A 379 -6.12 15.65 -9.77
C ARG A 379 -6.49 15.47 -11.25
N HIS A 380 -6.26 16.48 -12.10
CA HIS A 380 -6.35 16.31 -13.55
C HIS A 380 -5.19 15.42 -13.98
N LYS A 381 -5.50 14.16 -14.28
CA LYS A 381 -4.52 13.12 -14.59
C LYS A 381 -3.92 13.39 -15.96
N SER A 382 -2.59 13.40 -16.03
CA SER A 382 -1.89 13.50 -17.30
C SER A 382 -2.17 12.29 -18.20
N PRO A 383 -1.99 12.43 -19.53
CA PRO A 383 -2.19 11.35 -20.49
C PRO A 383 -1.33 10.11 -20.20
N ARG A 384 -1.77 8.95 -20.69
CA ARG A 384 -1.00 7.69 -20.61
C ARG A 384 0.32 7.75 -21.38
N ALA A 385 0.49 8.67 -22.32
CA ALA A 385 1.73 8.86 -23.06
C ALA A 385 2.96 9.00 -22.15
N LEU A 386 2.81 9.63 -20.97
CA LEU A 386 3.87 9.79 -19.97
C LEU A 386 4.32 8.45 -19.34
N GLU A 387 3.57 7.35 -19.50
CA GLU A 387 3.98 6.02 -19.04
C GLU A 387 5.18 5.48 -19.84
N ASN A 388 5.50 6.06 -21.00
CA ASN A 388 6.62 5.65 -21.86
C ASN A 388 7.98 6.23 -21.46
N ALA A 389 8.04 7.04 -20.40
CA ALA A 389 9.29 7.54 -19.83
C ALA A 389 9.48 6.95 -18.45
N VAL A 390 10.57 6.21 -18.22
CA VAL A 390 10.85 5.50 -16.97
C VAL A 390 12.15 6.01 -16.35
N PHE A 391 12.14 6.18 -15.03
CA PHE A 391 13.26 6.66 -14.24
C PHE A 391 13.50 5.70 -13.07
N THR A 392 14.76 5.43 -12.76
CA THR A 392 15.16 4.67 -11.58
C THR A 392 15.97 5.54 -10.63
N PHE A 393 15.51 5.64 -9.38
CA PHE A 393 16.15 6.37 -8.30
C PHE A 393 16.58 5.42 -7.20
N GLU A 394 17.83 5.56 -6.74
CA GLU A 394 18.34 4.99 -5.51
C GLU A 394 18.10 6.00 -4.36
N ILE A 395 17.60 5.54 -3.22
CA ILE A 395 17.16 6.39 -2.11
C ILE A 395 17.67 5.85 -0.78
N VAL A 396 18.28 6.74 0.01
CA VAL A 396 18.65 6.48 1.40
C VAL A 396 18.01 7.56 2.26
N ALA A 397 17.02 7.18 3.07
CA ALA A 397 16.33 8.07 4.02
C ALA A 397 15.69 7.27 5.16
N ASP A 398 15.20 7.97 6.19
CA ASP A 398 14.67 7.31 7.39
C ASP A 398 13.48 6.37 7.08
N PHE A 399 13.37 5.28 7.86
CA PHE A 399 12.32 4.28 7.68
C PHE A 399 10.90 4.87 7.76
N GLY A 400 10.72 5.98 8.48
CA GLY A 400 9.47 6.73 8.46
C GLY A 400 9.11 7.27 7.08
N ILE A 401 10.08 7.75 6.31
CA ILE A 401 9.92 8.22 4.94
C ILE A 401 9.68 7.08 3.96
N TYR A 402 10.42 5.98 4.09
CA TYR A 402 10.12 4.77 3.32
C TYR A 402 8.65 4.37 3.49
N ARG A 403 8.16 4.28 4.74
CA ARG A 403 6.76 3.92 5.02
C ARG A 403 5.75 4.88 4.41
N ASP A 404 6.05 6.18 4.39
CA ASP A 404 5.14 7.17 3.82
C ASP A 404 5.15 7.14 2.28
N LEU A 405 6.27 6.80 1.66
CA LEU A 405 6.44 6.74 0.20
C LEU A 405 6.04 5.39 -0.43
N GLN A 406 6.22 4.26 0.26
CA GLN A 406 5.89 2.91 -0.20
C GLN A 406 4.42 2.78 -0.65
N ARG A 407 3.54 3.64 -0.12
CA ARG A 407 2.11 3.72 -0.48
C ARG A 407 1.84 4.04 -1.96
N HIS A 408 2.85 4.44 -2.72
CA HIS A 408 2.75 4.61 -4.17
C HIS A 408 2.97 3.26 -4.87
N ARG A 409 1.92 2.74 -5.52
CA ARG A 409 1.88 1.35 -6.02
C ARG A 409 2.21 1.19 -7.50
N MET A 410 2.11 2.26 -8.29
CA MET A 410 2.41 2.24 -9.74
C MET A 410 3.90 2.47 -10.02
N LEU A 411 4.75 1.73 -9.32
CA LEU A 411 6.21 1.76 -9.40
C LEU A 411 6.77 0.41 -8.92
N THR A 412 8.00 0.08 -9.30
CA THR A 412 8.74 -1.06 -8.77
C THR A 412 9.70 -0.58 -7.68
N GLN A 413 9.79 -1.31 -6.58
CA GLN A 413 10.68 -1.03 -5.47
C GLN A 413 11.13 -2.33 -4.82
N GLU A 414 12.34 -2.33 -4.28
CA GLU A 414 12.84 -3.31 -3.32
C GLU A 414 13.69 -2.54 -2.30
N ARG A 415 13.79 -3.07 -1.08
CA ARG A 415 14.58 -2.46 0.00
C ARG A 415 15.55 -3.45 0.62
N GLN A 416 16.63 -2.92 1.17
CA GLN A 416 17.48 -3.67 2.09
C GLN A 416 16.77 -3.87 3.44
N LEU A 417 17.29 -4.81 4.25
CA LEU A 417 16.87 -4.96 5.64
C LEU A 417 17.04 -3.64 6.40
N LEU A 418 16.18 -3.40 7.39
CA LEU A 418 16.41 -2.29 8.32
C LEU A 418 17.71 -2.53 9.07
N SER A 419 18.51 -1.47 9.21
CA SER A 419 19.77 -1.52 9.94
C SER A 419 20.03 -0.20 10.65
N CYS A 420 21.00 -0.21 11.57
CA CYS A 420 21.48 0.99 12.24
C CYS A 420 22.74 1.59 11.57
N ASP A 421 23.08 1.17 10.34
CA ASP A 421 24.40 1.45 9.74
C ASP A 421 24.43 2.68 8.82
N TYR A 422 23.28 3.12 8.31
CA TYR A 422 23.18 4.27 7.42
C TYR A 422 22.95 5.60 8.17
N GLY A 423 23.19 5.62 9.48
CA GLY A 423 22.89 6.75 10.36
C GLY A 423 21.39 6.98 10.53
N TYR A 424 21.05 8.02 11.29
CA TYR A 424 19.66 8.37 11.61
C TYR A 424 19.41 9.87 11.50
N PHE A 425 18.14 10.22 11.32
CA PHE A 425 17.68 11.60 11.24
C PHE A 425 17.43 12.19 12.64
N VAL A 426 18.04 13.35 12.93
CA VAL A 426 17.70 14.19 14.09
C VAL A 426 16.79 15.35 13.64
N PRO A 427 15.56 15.46 14.18
CA PRO A 427 14.64 16.55 13.86
C PRO A 427 15.24 17.92 14.12
N SER A 428 15.07 18.84 13.16
CA SER A 428 15.61 20.21 13.24
C SER A 428 15.12 20.98 14.46
N GLU A 429 13.94 20.64 14.95
CA GLU A 429 13.25 21.28 16.06
C GLU A 429 13.97 21.06 17.39
N ILE A 430 14.63 19.91 17.58
CA ILE A 430 15.31 19.58 18.84
C ILE A 430 16.82 19.79 18.78
N ARG A 431 17.39 20.12 17.62
CA ARG A 431 18.83 20.34 17.47
C ARG A 431 19.32 21.50 18.34
N GLY A 432 20.46 21.30 18.99
CA GLY A 432 21.06 22.24 19.93
C GLY A 432 20.36 22.28 21.30
N THR A 433 19.43 21.36 21.59
CA THR A 433 18.69 21.33 22.87
C THR A 433 19.09 20.10 23.71
N GLU A 434 18.76 20.10 25.01
CA GLU A 434 18.94 18.90 25.86
C GLU A 434 18.11 17.70 25.38
N MET A 435 17.04 17.94 24.62
CA MET A 435 16.20 16.87 24.06
C MET A 435 16.93 16.11 22.95
N GLU A 436 17.79 16.78 22.17
CA GLU A 436 18.64 16.11 21.16
C GLU A 436 19.55 15.08 21.83
N LYS A 437 20.17 15.43 22.97
CA LYS A 437 21.03 14.49 23.70
C LYS A 437 20.28 13.21 24.08
N LYS A 438 19.09 13.35 24.69
CA LYS A 438 18.24 12.20 25.06
C LYS A 438 17.82 11.37 23.85
N TYR A 439 17.51 12.04 22.74
CA TYR A 439 17.14 11.40 21.48
C TYR A 439 18.31 10.57 20.92
N CYS A 440 19.50 11.17 20.81
CA CYS A 440 20.70 10.51 20.29
C CYS A 440 21.16 9.35 21.16
N GLU A 441 21.14 9.49 22.49
CA GLU A 441 21.46 8.41 23.43
C GLU A 441 20.56 7.19 23.23
N ALA A 442 19.25 7.41 23.00
CA ALA A 442 18.31 6.32 22.70
C ALA A 442 18.59 5.65 21.35
N MET A 443 18.96 6.42 20.33
CA MET A 443 19.38 5.88 19.02
C MET A 443 20.64 5.03 19.14
N GLU A 444 21.65 5.51 19.86
CA GLU A 444 22.92 4.80 20.06
C GLU A 444 22.73 3.47 20.81
N GLU A 445 21.84 3.43 21.79
CA GLU A 445 21.49 2.19 22.48
C GLU A 445 20.78 1.21 21.57
N ALA A 446 19.85 1.69 20.74
CA ALA A 446 19.21 0.84 19.73
C ALA A 446 20.23 0.27 18.74
N LYS A 447 21.25 1.03 18.33
CA LYS A 447 22.36 0.51 17.52
C LYS A 447 23.14 -0.58 18.24
N LYS A 448 23.52 -0.37 19.51
CA LYS A 448 24.25 -1.39 20.29
C LYS A 448 23.47 -2.70 20.39
N SER A 449 22.15 -2.62 20.56
CA SER A 449 21.28 -3.78 20.61
C SER A 449 21.12 -4.43 19.23
N TYR A 450 20.95 -3.64 18.17
CA TYR A 450 20.94 -4.13 16.79
C TYR A 450 22.22 -4.88 16.44
N ASP A 451 23.40 -4.29 16.69
CA ASP A 451 24.69 -4.88 16.34
C ASP A 451 24.92 -6.24 17.05
N LYS A 452 24.41 -6.39 18.29
CA LYS A 452 24.46 -7.66 19.04
C LYS A 452 23.55 -8.72 18.43
N ILE A 453 22.31 -8.35 18.09
CA ILE A 453 21.30 -9.30 17.59
C ILE A 453 21.61 -9.70 16.14
N ALA A 454 21.99 -8.73 15.30
CA ALA A 454 22.12 -8.89 13.85
C ALA A 454 23.23 -9.87 13.43
N HIS A 455 24.19 -10.15 14.31
CA HIS A 455 25.24 -11.14 14.07
C HIS A 455 24.66 -12.56 13.91
N GLU A 456 23.63 -12.90 14.68
CA GLU A 456 23.02 -14.24 14.69
C GLU A 456 21.63 -14.23 14.05
N PHE A 457 20.86 -13.17 14.28
CA PHE A 457 19.47 -13.00 13.85
C PHE A 457 19.29 -11.70 13.04
N PRO A 458 19.89 -11.60 11.84
CA PRO A 458 19.88 -10.35 11.05
C PRO A 458 18.48 -9.90 10.62
N GLU A 459 17.54 -10.83 10.42
CA GLU A 459 16.20 -10.49 9.98
C GLU A 459 15.34 -10.02 11.16
N GLU A 460 15.46 -10.66 12.32
CA GLU A 460 14.77 -10.32 13.56
C GLU A 460 15.35 -9.05 14.19
N ALA A 461 16.63 -8.76 14.00
CA ALA A 461 17.26 -7.52 14.47
C ALA A 461 16.54 -6.27 13.95
N GLN A 462 15.87 -6.34 12.79
CA GLN A 462 15.08 -5.22 12.25
C GLN A 462 14.04 -4.71 13.25
N TYR A 463 13.48 -5.58 14.11
CA TYR A 463 12.43 -5.21 15.06
C TYR A 463 12.88 -4.15 16.08
N VAL A 464 14.17 -4.09 16.44
CA VAL A 464 14.68 -3.10 17.40
C VAL A 464 15.00 -1.75 16.74
N VAL A 465 15.07 -1.69 15.40
CA VAL A 465 15.54 -0.50 14.66
C VAL A 465 14.51 0.63 14.77
N PRO A 466 14.88 1.80 15.33
CA PRO A 466 14.03 2.99 15.35
C PRO A 466 13.75 3.53 13.96
N MET A 467 12.56 4.09 13.77
CA MET A 467 12.14 4.67 12.49
C MET A 467 13.05 5.79 11.96
N ALA A 468 13.83 6.44 12.83
CA ALA A 468 14.76 7.50 12.47
C ALA A 468 15.96 7.00 11.67
N TYR A 469 16.29 5.70 11.76
CA TYR A 469 17.40 5.13 11.02
C TYR A 469 17.09 5.04 9.53
N ASN A 470 18.10 5.34 8.73
CA ASN A 470 18.01 5.31 7.29
C ASN A 470 17.91 3.87 6.76
N VAL A 471 17.01 3.68 5.80
CA VAL A 471 16.89 2.47 5.00
C VAL A 471 17.30 2.80 3.56
N HIS A 472 17.81 1.80 2.87
CA HIS A 472 18.25 1.89 1.49
C HIS A 472 17.29 1.11 0.57
N TRP A 473 16.71 1.79 -0.42
CA TRP A 473 15.80 1.20 -1.40
C TRP A 473 15.89 1.90 -2.75
N TYR A 474 15.25 1.35 -3.77
CA TYR A 474 15.11 2.02 -5.07
C TYR A 474 13.66 2.17 -5.50
N PHE A 475 13.40 3.14 -6.37
CA PHE A 475 12.17 3.26 -7.15
C PHE A 475 12.48 3.21 -8.64
N THR A 476 11.85 2.31 -9.39
CA THR A 476 11.69 2.42 -10.84
C THR A 476 10.26 2.84 -11.14
N VAL A 477 10.08 4.01 -11.73
CA VAL A 477 8.78 4.67 -11.85
C VAL A 477 8.64 5.36 -13.20
N ASN A 478 7.46 5.28 -13.81
CA ASN A 478 7.17 6.03 -15.03
C ASN A 478 6.81 7.50 -14.73
N LEU A 479 6.99 8.40 -15.69
CA LEU A 479 6.79 9.85 -15.50
C LEU A 479 5.38 10.19 -15.01
N ARG A 480 4.35 9.46 -15.47
CA ARG A 480 2.96 9.70 -15.06
C ARG A 480 2.75 9.43 -13.57
N ALA A 481 3.31 8.33 -13.07
CA ALA A 481 3.27 7.96 -11.66
C ALA A 481 4.20 8.84 -10.81
N LEU A 482 5.37 9.18 -11.34
CA LEU A 482 6.34 10.07 -10.70
C LEU A 482 5.77 11.48 -10.49
N GLN A 483 5.15 12.06 -11.52
CA GLN A 483 4.43 13.34 -11.43
C GLN A 483 3.40 13.31 -10.29
N TRP A 484 2.57 12.26 -10.23
CA TRP A 484 1.60 12.12 -9.15
C TRP A 484 2.26 12.00 -7.78
N LEU A 485 3.35 11.24 -7.66
CA LEU A 485 4.13 11.12 -6.44
C LEU A 485 4.66 12.47 -5.99
N CYS A 486 5.37 13.18 -6.86
CA CYS A 486 6.00 14.44 -6.56
C CYS A 486 4.97 15.50 -6.15
N GLU A 487 3.94 15.73 -6.96
CA GLU A 487 2.89 16.72 -6.68
C GLU A 487 2.07 16.41 -5.41
N LEU A 488 1.90 15.13 -5.06
CA LEU A 488 1.20 14.74 -3.84
C LEU A 488 2.09 14.89 -2.60
N ARG A 489 3.34 14.45 -2.70
CA ARG A 489 4.25 14.32 -1.56
C ARG A 489 5.02 15.61 -1.27
N SER A 490 5.11 16.53 -2.22
CA SER A 490 5.68 17.87 -2.00
C SER A 490 4.72 18.84 -1.32
N ALA A 491 3.42 18.52 -1.23
CA ALA A 491 2.40 19.41 -0.68
C ALA A 491 2.70 19.86 0.77
N PRO A 492 2.16 21.00 1.25
CA PRO A 492 2.55 21.59 2.53
C PRO A 492 2.32 20.68 3.74
N ALA A 493 1.24 19.89 3.74
CA ALA A 493 0.93 18.92 4.80
C ALA A 493 1.91 17.72 4.84
N GLY A 494 2.86 17.69 3.90
CA GLY A 494 3.91 16.72 3.79
C GLY A 494 4.87 16.70 4.99
N HIS A 495 5.45 15.54 5.31
CA HIS A 495 6.59 15.49 6.21
C HIS A 495 7.80 16.10 5.48
N PRO A 496 8.58 17.00 6.12
CA PRO A 496 9.68 17.70 5.45
C PRO A 496 10.63 16.78 4.67
N ASN A 497 11.06 15.66 5.26
CA ASN A 497 12.00 14.74 4.59
C ASN A 497 11.42 14.08 3.33
N TYR A 498 10.16 13.61 3.32
CA TYR A 498 9.61 13.04 2.08
C TYR A 498 9.25 14.11 1.04
N ARG A 499 9.00 15.36 1.48
CA ARG A 499 8.86 16.50 0.56
C ARG A 499 10.17 16.72 -0.16
N TYR A 500 11.29 16.72 0.58
CA TYR A 500 12.62 16.81 0.02
C TYR A 500 12.89 15.68 -1.00
N ILE A 501 12.63 14.42 -0.66
CA ILE A 501 12.78 13.29 -1.61
C ILE A 501 11.96 13.52 -2.89
N ALA A 502 10.68 13.89 -2.75
CA ALA A 502 9.80 14.17 -3.88
C ALA A 502 10.28 15.33 -4.76
N GLN A 503 10.77 16.41 -4.15
CA GLN A 503 11.32 17.58 -4.84
C GLN A 503 12.63 17.23 -5.56
N GLU A 504 13.54 16.49 -4.91
CA GLU A 504 14.81 16.07 -5.51
C GLU A 504 14.61 15.14 -6.71
N MET A 505 13.65 14.20 -6.64
CA MET A 505 13.32 13.36 -7.79
C MET A 505 12.85 14.22 -8.98
N ALA A 506 11.98 15.22 -8.74
CA ALA A 506 11.49 16.12 -9.80
C ALA A 506 12.60 17.03 -10.37
N LYS A 507 13.49 17.55 -9.51
CA LYS A 507 14.65 18.36 -9.92
C LYS A 507 15.61 17.56 -10.79
N GLN A 508 15.97 16.35 -10.37
CA GLN A 508 16.92 15.51 -11.12
C GLN A 508 16.37 15.14 -12.50
N VAL A 509 15.06 14.85 -12.62
CA VAL A 509 14.41 14.62 -13.93
C VAL A 509 14.44 15.88 -14.80
N SER A 510 14.13 17.04 -14.21
CA SER A 510 14.14 18.32 -14.94
C SER A 510 15.56 18.72 -15.37
N GLN A 511 16.59 18.31 -14.62
CA GLN A 511 17.98 18.53 -15.01
C GLN A 511 18.41 17.66 -16.20
N VAL A 512 18.09 16.36 -16.20
CA VAL A 512 18.48 15.47 -17.30
C VAL A 512 17.59 15.62 -18.54
N CYS A 513 16.33 16.04 -18.35
CA CYS A 513 15.35 16.22 -19.43
C CYS A 513 14.53 17.50 -19.18
N PRO A 514 15.07 18.70 -19.49
CA PRO A 514 14.41 19.99 -19.20
C PRO A 514 13.00 20.13 -19.78
N LEU A 515 12.74 19.54 -20.95
CA LEU A 515 11.40 19.57 -21.54
C LEU A 515 10.36 18.84 -20.69
N LEU A 516 10.72 18.01 -19.72
CA LEU A 516 9.75 17.34 -18.85
C LEU A 516 9.35 18.18 -17.63
N GLU A 517 10.05 19.27 -17.33
CA GLU A 517 9.76 20.16 -16.19
C GLU A 517 8.31 20.65 -16.19
N ARG A 518 7.76 20.92 -17.38
CA ARG A 518 6.36 21.37 -17.56
C ARG A 518 5.32 20.44 -16.95
N PHE A 519 5.62 19.14 -16.84
CA PHE A 519 4.72 18.18 -16.21
C PHE A 519 4.74 18.29 -14.68
N PHE A 520 5.77 18.88 -14.08
CA PHE A 520 5.89 19.09 -12.63
C PHE A 520 5.33 20.43 -12.15
N LYS A 521 4.44 21.07 -12.92
CA LYS A 521 3.78 22.36 -12.61
C LYS A 521 3.21 22.46 -11.19
N PHE A 522 2.75 21.36 -10.59
CA PHE A 522 2.17 21.36 -9.23
C PHE A 522 3.09 20.76 -8.16
N VAL A 523 4.37 20.56 -8.49
CA VAL A 523 5.37 20.26 -7.46
C VAL A 523 5.62 21.54 -6.68
N ASP A 524 5.53 21.40 -5.37
CA ASP A 524 5.63 22.49 -4.42
C ASP A 524 7.04 22.49 -3.84
N TYR A 525 7.83 23.50 -4.20
CA TYR A 525 9.22 23.66 -3.80
C TYR A 525 9.39 24.55 -2.55
N GLU A 526 8.31 25.08 -1.98
CA GLU A 526 8.36 26.01 -0.86
C GLU A 526 8.62 25.31 0.49
N GLY A 527 9.13 26.06 1.47
CA GLY A 527 9.30 25.61 2.85
C GLY A 527 8.09 25.92 3.74
N TYR A 528 7.70 25.00 4.63
CA TYR A 528 6.61 25.23 5.59
C TYR A 528 6.95 24.69 6.97
N GLU A 529 6.67 25.48 8.01
CA GLU A 529 6.95 25.08 9.40
C GLU A 529 5.76 24.35 10.05
N LEU A 530 4.52 24.89 9.93
CA LEU A 530 3.24 24.27 10.32
C LEU A 530 2.38 23.87 9.10
N GLY A 531 2.95 23.06 8.20
CA GLY A 531 2.34 22.78 6.89
C GLY A 531 0.94 22.13 6.88
N ARG A 532 0.46 21.59 8.02
CA ARG A 532 -0.89 21.01 8.16
C ARG A 532 -1.97 22.00 8.58
N LEU A 533 -1.61 23.17 9.12
CA LEU A 533 -2.57 24.12 9.68
C LEU A 533 -3.68 24.51 8.70
N GLY A 534 -3.32 24.88 7.47
CA GLY A 534 -4.30 25.24 6.44
C GLY A 534 -5.18 24.07 5.96
N GLN A 535 -4.75 22.81 6.14
CA GLN A 535 -5.60 21.65 5.88
C GLN A 535 -6.63 21.44 7.01
N GLU A 536 -6.22 21.61 8.26
CA GLU A 536 -7.10 21.49 9.42
C GLU A 536 -8.19 22.57 9.43
N VAL A 537 -7.83 23.82 9.11
CA VAL A 537 -8.79 24.93 8.97
C VAL A 537 -9.87 24.61 7.93
N ARG A 538 -9.47 24.22 6.71
CA ARG A 538 -10.41 23.85 5.62
C ARG A 538 -11.29 22.65 5.97
N THR A 539 -10.76 21.70 6.74
CA THR A 539 -11.51 20.53 7.19
C THR A 539 -12.63 20.93 8.15
N LEU A 540 -12.32 21.81 9.11
CA LEU A 540 -13.32 22.34 10.03
C LEU A 540 -14.38 23.19 9.33
N GLU A 541 -14.01 24.03 8.36
CA GLU A 541 -14.96 24.81 7.57
C GLU A 541 -15.96 23.90 6.82
N LYS A 542 -15.46 22.82 6.19
CA LYS A 542 -16.32 21.82 5.53
C LYS A 542 -17.23 21.08 6.49
N MET A 543 -16.76 20.78 7.70
CA MET A 543 -17.59 20.15 8.73
C MET A 543 -18.70 21.10 9.21
N LYS A 544 -18.41 22.40 9.34
CA LYS A 544 -19.41 23.42 9.69
C LYS A 544 -20.46 23.59 8.59
N LEU A 545 -20.09 23.47 7.31
CA LEU A 545 -21.01 23.55 6.17
C LEU A 545 -21.90 22.32 5.98
N ARG A 546 -21.56 21.18 6.62
CA ARG A 546 -22.32 19.92 6.55
C ARG A 546 -23.27 19.72 7.73
N ARG A 547 -23.17 20.59 8.74
CA ARG A 547 -24.13 20.70 9.84
C ARG A 547 -25.11 21.81 9.51
#